data_AF-A0A7J6D6B1-F1
#
_entry.id   AF-A0A7J6D6B1-F1
#
_cell.length_a   1.000
_cell.length_b   1.000
_cell.length_c   1.000
_cell.angle_alpha   90.00
_cell.angle_beta   90.00
_cell.angle_gamma   90.00
#
_symmetry.space_group_name_H-M   'P 1'
#
loop_
_entity.id
_entity.type
_entity.pdbx_description
1 polymer ?
#
loop_
_entity_poly.entity_id
_entity_poly.type
_entity_poly.pdbx_seq_one_letter_code
_entity_poly.pdbx_strand_id
1 'polypeptide(L)'
;MSSIPLIFCLPRKSRVTPDLDVWIRIVPSRITGEVWCGSTFGGQTEYHKDTANPTWSAEFNFPNCRCNETLKLEVWDKDMTYDDLLGTCTKLVQYGSFTVTCYLNKGTVFYRFDAK
;
A
#
# COMPACT_ATOMS: atom_id res chain seq x y z
N MET A 1 -24.96 20.07 -23.60
CA MET A 1 -24.26 20.01 -22.30
C MET A 1 -23.14 18.99 -22.45
N SER A 2 -21.92 19.49 -22.63
CA SER A 2 -20.73 18.66 -22.88
C SER A 2 -20.11 18.28 -21.54
N SER A 3 -20.34 17.06 -21.08
CA SER A 3 -19.64 16.51 -19.91
C SER A 3 -18.31 15.95 -20.40
N ILE A 4 -17.26 16.74 -20.22
CA ILE A 4 -15.86 16.42 -20.47
C ILE A 4 -15.51 15.16 -19.65
N PRO A 5 -14.91 14.10 -20.24
CA PRO A 5 -14.47 12.95 -19.48
C PRO A 5 -13.28 13.35 -18.58
N LEU A 6 -13.34 13.00 -17.30
CA LEU A 6 -12.24 13.12 -16.33
C LEU A 6 -11.06 12.25 -16.79
N ILE A 7 -10.12 12.83 -17.54
CA ILE A 7 -8.82 12.23 -17.86
C ILE A 7 -7.79 12.92 -16.97
N PHE A 8 -7.31 12.26 -15.92
CA PHE A 8 -6.04 12.65 -15.28
C PHE A 8 -5.21 11.43 -14.89
N CYS A 9 -4.40 10.97 -15.85
CA CYS A 9 -3.20 10.18 -15.60
C CYS A 9 -2.23 10.30 -16.79
N LEU A 10 -1.42 11.37 -16.82
CA LEU A 10 -0.32 11.63 -17.78
C LEU A 10 0.78 12.46 -17.04
N PRO A 11 2.10 12.29 -17.32
CA PRO A 11 2.65 12.27 -18.67
C PRO A 11 3.57 11.08 -19.00
N ARG A 12 3.25 10.41 -20.10
CA ARG A 12 4.03 9.29 -20.65
C ARG A 12 5.32 9.79 -21.31
N LYS A 13 6.46 9.86 -20.60
CA LYS A 13 7.78 9.57 -21.21
C LYS A 13 8.95 9.26 -20.24
N SER A 14 8.77 8.34 -19.31
CA SER A 14 9.81 7.36 -18.92
C SER A 14 9.18 6.40 -17.93
N ARG A 15 9.62 5.15 -17.94
CA ARG A 15 9.14 4.07 -17.08
C ARG A 15 9.58 4.36 -15.64
N VAL A 16 8.88 5.25 -14.94
CA VAL A 16 9.13 5.50 -13.52
C VAL A 16 8.12 4.66 -12.75
N THR A 17 8.65 3.79 -11.90
CA THR A 17 7.91 2.86 -11.07
C THR A 17 7.37 3.61 -9.85
N PRO A 18 6.20 3.25 -9.31
CA PRO A 18 5.79 3.81 -8.05
C PRO A 18 6.65 3.19 -6.94
N ASP A 19 7.32 4.04 -6.19
CA ASP A 19 7.98 3.70 -4.95
C ASP A 19 6.96 3.85 -3.81
N LEU A 20 6.81 2.80 -3.00
CA LEU A 20 5.96 2.80 -1.82
C LEU A 20 6.81 2.79 -0.56
N ASP A 21 6.72 3.83 0.24
CA ASP A 21 7.29 3.90 1.59
C ASP A 21 6.20 3.57 2.61
N VAL A 22 6.29 2.42 3.25
CA VAL A 22 5.24 1.92 4.16
C VAL A 22 5.64 2.17 5.61
N TRP A 23 4.90 3.02 6.34
CA TRP A 23 5.18 3.43 7.74
C TRP A 23 3.98 3.14 8.66
N ILE A 24 3.77 1.89 9.02
CA ILE A 24 2.58 1.52 9.80
C ILE A 24 2.83 1.70 11.31
N ARG A 25 1.78 1.87 12.11
CA ARG A 25 1.82 1.82 13.59
C ARG A 25 0.57 1.09 14.11
N ILE A 26 0.69 -0.17 14.51
CA ILE A 26 -0.42 -1.02 15.00
C ILE A 26 -0.02 -1.78 16.27
N VAL A 27 -1.00 -2.10 17.14
CA VAL A 27 -0.86 -2.87 18.39
C VAL A 27 -1.79 -4.11 18.35
N PRO A 28 -1.43 -5.33 18.81
CA PRO A 28 -0.15 -6.06 18.82
C PRO A 28 -0.22 -7.47 18.15
N SER A 29 0.91 -8.17 18.23
CA SER A 29 1.29 -9.52 17.76
C SER A 29 1.60 -9.60 16.27
N ARG A 30 2.88 -9.91 15.96
CA ARG A 30 3.32 -10.63 14.76
C ARG A 30 2.82 -10.13 13.39
N ILE A 31 3.02 -8.87 13.02
CA ILE A 31 2.42 -8.37 11.77
C ILE A 31 3.33 -8.40 10.53
N THR A 32 2.69 -8.52 9.35
CA THR A 32 3.28 -8.40 8.02
C THR A 32 2.39 -7.54 7.10
N GLY A 33 3.00 -6.64 6.34
CA GLY A 33 2.31 -5.83 5.34
C GLY A 33 2.54 -6.38 3.94
N GLU A 34 1.47 -6.70 3.22
CA GLU A 34 1.52 -7.17 1.83
C GLU A 34 0.98 -6.10 0.90
N VAL A 35 1.68 -5.85 -0.20
CA VAL A 35 1.32 -4.77 -1.12
C VAL A 35 1.07 -5.29 -2.53
N TRP A 36 -0.01 -4.79 -3.12
CA TRP A 36 -0.53 -5.21 -4.41
C TRP A 36 -0.86 -3.98 -5.25
N CYS A 37 -0.63 -4.05 -6.55
CA CYS A 37 -1.18 -3.10 -7.50
C CYS A 37 -2.00 -3.83 -8.56
N GLY A 38 -3.31 -3.59 -8.58
CA GLY A 38 -4.25 -4.36 -9.40
C GLY A 38 -4.19 -5.84 -9.03
N SER A 39 -3.76 -6.67 -9.97
CA SER A 39 -3.53 -8.11 -9.76
C SER A 39 -2.07 -8.48 -9.51
N THR A 40 -1.16 -7.50 -9.46
CA THR A 40 0.28 -7.71 -9.30
C THR A 40 0.67 -7.65 -7.83
N PHE A 41 1.30 -8.71 -7.32
CA PHE A 41 1.96 -8.70 -6.01
C PHE A 41 3.28 -7.94 -6.10
N GLY A 42 3.50 -6.97 -5.20
CA GLY A 42 4.75 -6.20 -5.16
C GLY A 42 5.71 -6.62 -4.07
N GLY A 43 5.22 -7.35 -3.07
CA GLY A 43 6.06 -7.85 -1.99
C GLY A 43 5.37 -7.79 -0.65
N GLN A 44 6.12 -8.25 0.34
CA GLN A 44 5.75 -8.28 1.74
C GLN A 44 6.85 -7.60 2.56
N THR A 45 6.46 -6.89 3.60
CA THR A 45 7.41 -6.27 4.54
C THR A 45 8.04 -7.31 5.47
N GLU A 46 9.08 -6.89 6.18
CA GLU A 46 9.67 -7.71 7.23
C GLU A 46 8.65 -8.10 8.30
N TYR A 47 8.85 -9.25 8.89
CA TYR A 47 8.02 -9.71 9.98
C TYR A 47 8.51 -9.13 11.31
N HIS A 48 7.63 -8.44 12.04
CA HIS A 48 7.95 -7.92 13.37
C HIS A 48 7.21 -8.70 14.46
N LYS A 49 7.99 -9.39 15.30
CA LYS A 49 7.48 -10.13 16.46
C LYS A 49 7.36 -9.22 17.69
N ASP A 50 6.30 -9.40 18.47
CA ASP A 50 6.07 -8.82 19.82
C ASP A 50 6.31 -7.30 19.92
N THR A 51 6.09 -6.55 18.85
CA THR A 51 6.29 -5.11 18.82
C THR A 51 4.95 -4.39 18.86
N ALA A 52 4.74 -3.51 19.84
CA ALA A 52 3.47 -2.83 20.07
C ALA A 52 3.15 -1.72 19.06
N ASN A 53 4.13 -1.21 18.32
CA ASN A 53 3.95 -0.21 17.28
C ASN A 53 5.03 -0.42 16.20
N PRO A 54 5.02 -1.56 15.50
CA PRO A 54 6.09 -1.85 14.56
C PRO A 54 5.99 -0.85 13.42
N THR A 55 7.12 -0.24 13.13
CA THR A 55 7.28 0.63 11.98
C THR A 55 8.10 -0.16 10.98
N TRP A 56 7.52 -0.41 9.82
CA TRP A 56 8.27 -0.94 8.71
C TRP A 56 8.97 0.22 8.01
N SER A 57 10.18 -0.04 7.50
CA SER A 57 10.87 0.86 6.59
C SER A 57 11.18 0.04 5.35
N ALA A 58 10.15 -0.19 4.54
CA ALA A 58 10.23 -0.99 3.33
C ALA A 58 9.81 -0.14 2.13
N GLU A 59 10.62 -0.22 1.08
CA GLU A 59 10.38 0.43 -0.19
C GLU A 59 9.99 -0.63 -1.23
N PHE A 60 8.81 -0.50 -1.83
CA PHE A 60 8.35 -1.41 -2.88
C PHE A 60 8.26 -0.73 -4.22
N ASN A 61 8.75 -1.41 -5.25
CA ASN A 61 8.78 -0.92 -6.62
C ASN A 61 7.85 -1.73 -7.52
N PHE A 62 6.88 -1.09 -8.17
CA PHE A 62 5.94 -1.79 -9.06
C PHE A 62 6.13 -1.43 -10.54
N PRO A 63 6.93 -2.17 -11.31
CA PRO A 63 7.23 -1.84 -12.71
C PRO A 63 6.04 -1.84 -13.66
N ASN A 64 4.94 -2.49 -13.28
CA ASN A 64 3.76 -2.68 -14.14
C ASN A 64 2.46 -2.13 -13.54
N CYS A 65 2.53 -1.35 -12.46
CA CYS A 65 1.36 -0.75 -11.85
C CYS A 65 0.82 0.37 -12.74
N ARG A 66 -0.41 0.25 -13.23
CA ARG A 66 -0.98 1.23 -14.15
C ARG A 66 -1.74 2.32 -13.42
N CYS A 67 -1.74 3.49 -14.04
CA CYS A 67 -2.68 4.55 -13.73
C CYS A 67 -4.13 4.05 -13.62
N ASN A 68 -4.86 4.54 -12.62
CA ASN A 68 -6.22 4.12 -12.26
C ASN A 68 -6.35 2.66 -11.81
N GLU A 69 -5.26 1.91 -11.63
CA GLU A 69 -5.30 0.65 -10.91
C GLU A 69 -5.44 0.88 -9.41
N THR A 70 -5.89 -0.15 -8.72
CA THR A 70 -6.06 -0.11 -7.26
C THR A 70 -4.78 -0.59 -6.60
N LEU A 71 -4.10 0.31 -5.91
CA LEU A 71 -3.06 -0.02 -4.96
C LEU A 71 -3.72 -0.53 -3.69
N LYS A 72 -3.46 -1.79 -3.33
CA LYS A 72 -4.02 -2.48 -2.18
C LYS A 72 -2.91 -2.85 -1.20
N LEU A 73 -3.05 -2.42 0.05
CA LEU A 73 -2.17 -2.76 1.17
C LEU A 73 -2.98 -3.62 2.15
N GLU A 74 -2.53 -4.84 2.36
CA GLU A 74 -3.12 -5.77 3.32
C GLU A 74 -2.21 -5.87 4.53
N VAL A 75 -2.78 -5.76 5.72
CA VAL A 75 -2.05 -5.95 6.96
C VAL A 75 -2.52 -7.24 7.59
N TRP A 76 -1.59 -8.15 7.77
CA TRP A 76 -1.80 -9.46 8.33
C TRP A 76 -1.13 -9.57 9.69
N ASP A 77 -1.78 -10.25 10.62
CA ASP A 77 -1.21 -10.78 11.85
C ASP A 77 -0.86 -12.26 11.62
N LYS A 78 0.42 -12.59 11.72
CA LYS A 78 1.00 -13.91 11.50
C LYS A 78 0.96 -14.71 12.79
N ASP A 79 -0.04 -15.57 12.91
CA ASP A 79 -0.12 -16.51 14.02
C ASP A 79 0.46 -17.89 13.67
N MET A 80 0.64 -18.75 14.68
CA MET A 80 1.21 -20.09 14.46
C MET A 80 0.29 -21.02 13.66
N THR A 81 -1.00 -20.69 13.55
CA THR A 81 -2.02 -21.59 12.99
C THR A 81 -2.77 -20.99 11.82
N TYR A 82 -3.24 -19.74 11.93
CA TYR A 82 -3.93 -19.04 10.86
C TYR A 82 -3.53 -17.57 10.89
N ASP A 83 -3.15 -17.02 9.74
CA ASP A 83 -2.84 -15.60 9.63
C ASP A 83 -4.15 -14.79 9.60
N ASP A 84 -4.27 -13.81 10.49
CA ASP A 84 -5.46 -12.97 10.63
C ASP A 84 -5.33 -11.68 9.82
N LEU A 85 -6.28 -11.41 8.92
CA LEU A 85 -6.32 -10.15 8.18
C LEU A 85 -6.81 -9.03 9.11
N LEU A 86 -5.90 -8.16 9.56
CA LEU A 86 -6.22 -6.98 10.38
C LEU A 86 -6.97 -5.91 9.57
N GLY A 87 -6.71 -5.86 8.26
CA GLY A 87 -7.58 -5.25 7.28
C GLY A 87 -6.86 -4.83 6.00
N THR A 88 -7.62 -4.22 5.12
CA THR A 88 -7.22 -3.91 3.75
C THR A 88 -7.41 -2.44 3.46
N CYS A 89 -6.38 -1.79 2.95
CA CYS A 89 -6.44 -0.45 2.42
C CYS A 89 -6.39 -0.47 0.90
N THR A 90 -7.25 0.30 0.24
CA THR A 90 -7.23 0.45 -1.21
C THR A 90 -7.19 1.92 -1.62
N LYS A 91 -6.30 2.27 -2.54
CA LYS A 91 -6.21 3.62 -3.11
C LYS A 91 -6.04 3.53 -4.63
N LEU A 92 -6.72 4.40 -5.37
CA LEU A 92 -6.49 4.53 -6.81
C LEU A 92 -5.14 5.18 -7.07
N VAL A 93 -4.35 4.57 -7.95
CA VAL A 93 -3.06 5.08 -8.38
C VAL A 93 -3.28 6.26 -9.30
N GLN A 94 -2.80 7.42 -8.86
CA GLN A 94 -2.81 8.67 -9.61
C GLN A 94 -1.38 9.20 -9.67
N TYR A 95 -1.08 10.01 -10.68
CA TYR A 95 0.23 10.66 -10.79
C TYR A 95 0.43 11.68 -9.66
N GLY A 96 1.57 11.64 -8.99
CA GLY A 96 1.92 12.50 -7.85
C GLY A 96 2.45 11.72 -6.64
N SER A 97 2.71 12.44 -5.55
CA SER A 97 3.06 11.85 -4.26
C SER A 97 1.86 11.93 -3.33
N PHE A 98 1.49 10.80 -2.73
CA PHE A 98 0.32 10.66 -1.89
C PHE A 98 0.69 10.05 -0.56
N THR A 99 0.24 10.69 0.52
CA THR A 99 0.23 10.09 1.85
C THR A 99 -1.17 9.58 2.13
N VAL A 100 -1.27 8.29 2.43
CA VAL A 100 -2.53 7.62 2.71
C VAL A 100 -2.56 7.21 4.18
N THR A 101 -3.65 7.59 4.84
CA THR A 101 -3.99 7.13 6.19
C THR A 101 -5.16 6.17 6.06
N CYS A 102 -4.99 4.95 6.58
CA CYS A 102 -6.00 3.91 6.56
C CYS A 102 -6.40 3.52 7.97
N TYR A 103 -7.69 3.60 8.25
CA TYR A 103 -8.26 3.18 9.52
C TYR A 103 -8.66 1.71 9.41
N LEU A 104 -7.97 0.85 10.17
CA LEU A 104 -8.31 -0.56 10.28
C LEU A 104 -9.22 -0.78 11.49
N ASN A 105 -9.83 -1.95 11.57
CA ASN A 105 -10.57 -2.37 12.78
C ASN A 105 -9.67 -2.39 14.02
N LYS A 106 -8.37 -2.64 13.82
CA LYS A 106 -7.33 -2.72 14.85
C LYS A 106 -6.15 -1.81 14.49
N GLY A 107 -6.31 -0.51 14.71
CA GLY A 107 -5.22 0.47 14.58
C GLY A 107 -5.29 1.30 13.30
N THR A 108 -4.18 1.94 12.95
CA THR A 108 -4.12 2.85 11.80
C THR A 108 -2.82 2.67 11.05
N VAL A 109 -2.93 2.58 9.73
CA VAL A 109 -1.81 2.43 8.83
C VAL A 109 -1.54 3.75 8.15
N PHE A 110 -0.27 4.12 8.08
CA PHE A 110 0.18 5.25 7.28
C PHE A 110 1.15 4.70 6.23
N TYR A 111 0.98 5.12 4.99
CA TYR A 111 1.95 4.82 3.96
C TYR A 111 1.99 5.97 2.97
N ARG A 112 3.13 6.11 2.32
CA ARG A 112 3.34 7.09 1.27
C ARG A 112 3.67 6.36 -0.01
N PHE A 113 3.21 6.90 -1.13
CA PHE A 113 3.67 6.46 -2.42
C PHE A 113 3.87 7.60 -3.38
N ASP A 114 4.83 7.42 -4.27
CA ASP A 114 5.19 8.38 -5.30
C ASP A 114 4.98 7.72 -6.67
N ALA A 115 3.95 8.11 -7.41
CA ALA A 115 3.71 7.65 -8.78
C ALA A 115 4.12 8.75 -9.77
N LYS A 116 5.22 8.52 -10.49
CA LYS A 116 5.84 9.48 -11.42
C LYS A 116 5.98 8.92 -12.82
#